data_AF-Q5Y2E4-F1
#
_entry.id   AF-Q5Y2E4-F1
#
_cell.length_a   1.000
_cell.length_b   1.000
_cell.length_c   1.000
_cell.angle_alpha   90.00
_cell.angle_beta   90.00
_cell.angle_gamma   90.00
#
_symmetry.space_group_name_H-M   'P 1'
#
loop_
_entity.id
_entity.type
_entity.pdbx_description
1 polymer ?
#
loop_
_entity_poly.entity_id
_entity_poly.type
_entity_poly.pdbx_seq_one_letter_code
_entity_poly.pdbx_strand_id
1 'polypeptide(L)'
;AFVRLRNPIVLEPLTEMILPSRFFCLLLGPPTLGRSYHEMGRAAAVLLSDPQFQWSVRRASHLPDLLAALDAFLQEVTALPPGRWDRTARIPPPKYLPS
;
A
#
# COMPACT_ATOMS: atom_id res chain seq x y z
N ALA A 1 -1.35 -10.26 -8.00
CA ALA A 1 -1.85 -11.12 -6.92
C ALA A 1 -1.39 -10.59 -5.58
N PHE A 2 -2.26 -10.60 -4.56
CA PHE A 2 -1.94 -10.22 -3.19
C PHE A 2 -1.98 -11.46 -2.31
N VAL A 3 -0.92 -11.72 -1.55
CA VAL A 3 -0.81 -12.94 -0.73
C VAL A 3 -0.58 -12.57 0.72
N ARG A 4 -1.38 -13.18 1.62
CA ARG A 4 -1.18 -13.16 3.06
C ARG A 4 -0.85 -14.57 3.53
N LEU A 5 0.35 -14.76 4.06
CA LEU A 5 0.78 -16.03 4.63
C LEU A 5 0.06 -16.32 5.95
N ARG A 6 -0.20 -17.60 6.24
CA ARG A 6 -0.86 -18.01 7.50
C ARG A 6 0.04 -17.76 8.72
N ASN A 7 1.34 -17.98 8.59
CA ASN A 7 2.38 -17.68 9.57
C ASN A 7 3.44 -16.80 8.89
N PRO A 8 4.01 -15.79 9.57
CA PRO A 8 5.12 -15.02 9.01
C PRO A 8 6.33 -15.95 8.81
N ILE A 9 6.99 -15.88 7.66
CA ILE A 9 8.18 -16.68 7.36
C ILE A 9 9.28 -15.79 6.79
N VAL A 10 10.53 -16.12 7.09
CA VAL A 10 11.68 -15.46 6.45
C VAL A 10 11.76 -15.96 5.01
N LEU A 11 11.77 -15.02 4.06
CA LEU A 11 11.77 -15.30 2.62
C LEU A 11 13.17 -15.05 2.06
N GLU A 12 14.13 -15.92 2.37
CA GLU A 12 15.48 -15.86 1.79
C GLU A 12 15.52 -16.57 0.41
N PRO A 13 16.25 -16.01 -0.59
CA PRO A 13 17.04 -14.78 -0.59
C PRO A 13 16.25 -13.55 -1.13
N LEU A 14 14.93 -13.50 -0.95
CA LEU A 14 14.06 -12.51 -1.60
C LEU A 14 14.06 -11.12 -0.93
N THR A 15 14.46 -11.03 0.33
CA THR A 15 14.47 -9.76 1.10
C THR A 15 15.88 -9.34 1.48
N GLU A 16 16.16 -8.04 1.44
CA GLU A 16 17.45 -7.47 1.86
C GLU A 16 17.73 -7.69 3.35
N MET A 17 16.68 -7.66 4.17
CA MET A 17 16.76 -7.92 5.61
C MET A 17 16.14 -9.27 5.96
N ILE A 18 16.71 -9.92 6.99
CA ILE A 18 16.19 -11.18 7.58
C ILE A 18 15.01 -10.83 8.49
N LEU A 19 13.86 -10.53 7.89
CA LEU A 19 12.62 -10.25 8.61
C LEU A 19 11.52 -11.21 8.17
N PRO A 20 10.69 -11.69 9.10
CA PRO A 20 9.59 -12.58 8.76
C PRO A 20 8.53 -11.81 7.97
N SER A 21 8.33 -12.21 6.72
CA SER A 21 7.35 -11.63 5.80
C SER A 21 5.97 -12.25 6.02
N ARG A 22 4.95 -11.40 6.11
CA ARG A 22 3.54 -11.81 6.26
C ARG A 22 2.75 -11.63 4.96
N PHE A 23 3.11 -10.62 4.18
CA PHE A 23 2.42 -10.21 2.97
C PHE A 23 3.41 -10.08 1.81
N PHE A 24 2.98 -10.36 0.60
CA PHE A 24 3.69 -9.96 -0.61
C PHE A 24 2.71 -9.75 -1.77
N CYS A 25 3.12 -8.93 -2.73
CA CYS A 25 2.37 -8.63 -3.93
C CYS A 25 3.17 -9.05 -5.15
N LEU A 26 2.53 -9.76 -6.08
CA LEU A 26 3.11 -10.17 -7.36
C LEU A 26 2.39 -9.44 -8.49
N LEU A 27 3.11 -8.57 -9.20
CA LEU A 27 2.61 -7.80 -10.33
C LEU A 27 3.36 -8.24 -11.58
N LEU A 28 2.68 -9.00 -12.45
CA LEU A 28 3.23 -9.54 -13.68
C LEU A 28 2.25 -9.27 -14.82
N GLY A 29 2.78 -9.05 -16.01
CA GLY A 29 2.00 -8.97 -17.25
C GLY A 29 2.83 -8.43 -18.41
N PRO A 30 2.21 -8.22 -19.59
CA PRO A 30 2.92 -7.84 -20.79
C PRO A 30 3.44 -6.39 -20.69
N PRO A 31 4.45 -6.01 -21.50
CA PRO A 31 4.85 -4.61 -21.63
C PRO A 31 3.66 -3.73 -22.00
N THR A 32 3.35 -2.73 -21.17
CA THR A 32 2.25 -1.79 -21.42
C THR A 32 2.77 -0.37 -21.61
N LEU A 33 2.32 0.30 -22.67
CA LEU A 33 2.57 1.73 -22.89
C LEU A 33 1.90 2.54 -21.76
N GLY A 34 2.70 3.25 -20.96
CA GLY A 34 2.21 4.23 -19.98
C GLY A 34 1.81 3.69 -18.59
N ARG A 35 1.80 2.37 -18.37
CA ARG A 35 1.61 1.78 -17.04
C ARG A 35 2.90 1.10 -16.62
N SER A 36 3.64 1.74 -15.72
CA SER A 36 4.87 1.18 -15.18
C SER A 36 4.55 0.24 -14.02
N TYR A 37 4.86 -1.06 -14.17
CA TYR A 37 4.78 -2.02 -13.07
C TYR A 37 5.59 -1.58 -11.85
N HIS A 38 6.67 -0.81 -12.07
CA HIS A 38 7.44 -0.18 -11.00
C HIS A 38 6.58 0.79 -10.17
N GLU A 39 5.80 1.67 -10.81
CA GLU A 39 4.94 2.62 -10.09
C GLU A 39 3.78 1.92 -9.37
N MET A 40 3.24 0.84 -9.94
CA MET A 40 2.26 0.00 -9.24
C MET A 40 2.89 -0.69 -8.01
N GLY A 41 4.14 -1.15 -8.12
CA GLY A 41 4.90 -1.70 -7.01
C GLY A 41 5.14 -0.65 -5.91
N ARG A 42 5.50 0.58 -6.28
CA ARG A 42 5.62 1.70 -5.33
C ARG A 42 4.31 1.99 -4.62
N ALA A 43 3.20 2.06 -5.36
CA ALA A 43 1.88 2.28 -4.77
C ALA A 43 1.50 1.14 -3.80
N ALA A 44 1.75 -0.12 -4.16
CA ALA A 44 1.52 -1.26 -3.29
C ALA A 44 2.41 -1.24 -2.03
N ALA A 45 3.66 -0.81 -2.15
CA ALA A 45 4.59 -0.68 -1.02
C ALA A 45 4.15 0.43 -0.05
N VAL A 46 3.70 1.58 -0.55
CA VAL A 46 3.13 2.66 0.27
C VAL A 46 1.88 2.17 1.01
N LEU A 47 0.97 1.51 0.31
CA LEU A 47 -0.24 0.93 0.92
C LEU A 47 0.10 -0.06 2.03
N LEU A 48 1.07 -0.96 1.79
CA LEU A 48 1.52 -1.94 2.78
C LEU A 48 2.35 -1.33 3.92
N SER A 49 2.86 -0.10 3.78
CA SER A 49 3.55 0.60 4.86
C SER A 49 2.61 1.23 5.87
N ASP A 50 1.33 1.39 5.52
CA ASP A 50 0.32 1.98 6.40
C ASP A 50 -0.14 1.00 7.50
N PRO A 51 -0.02 1.37 8.79
CA PRO A 51 -0.39 0.48 9.90
C PRO A 51 -1.87 0.10 9.94
N GLN A 52 -2.77 1.01 9.58
CA GLN A 52 -4.22 0.79 9.63
C GLN A 52 -4.67 -0.15 8.50
N PHE A 53 -4.10 0.03 7.31
CA PHE A 53 -4.24 -0.90 6.21
C PHE A 53 -3.71 -2.28 6.59
N GLN A 54 -2.48 -2.38 7.12
CA GLN A 54 -1.91 -3.65 7.60
C GLN A 54 -2.82 -4.35 8.61
N TRP A 55 -3.37 -3.61 9.58
CA TRP A 55 -4.27 -4.16 10.58
C TRP A 55 -5.55 -4.71 9.96
N SER A 56 -6.13 -3.98 9.01
CA SER A 56 -7.33 -4.37 8.28
C SER A 56 -7.09 -5.65 7.45
N VAL A 57 -6.01 -5.70 6.67
CA VAL A 57 -5.70 -6.88 5.83
C VAL A 57 -5.24 -8.10 6.63
N ARG A 58 -4.72 -7.92 7.85
CA ARG A 58 -4.47 -9.03 8.79
C ARG A 58 -5.77 -9.69 9.26
N ARG A 59 -6.91 -8.99 9.20
CA ARG A 59 -8.24 -9.50 9.60
C ARG A 59 -9.13 -9.88 8.42
N ALA A 60 -8.82 -9.39 7.22
CA ALA A 60 -9.53 -9.72 5.99
C ALA A 60 -9.65 -11.24 5.79
N SER A 61 -10.84 -11.71 5.42
CA SER A 61 -11.14 -13.11 5.10
C SER A 61 -11.43 -13.29 3.61
N HIS A 62 -11.95 -12.24 2.95
CA HIS A 62 -12.34 -12.27 1.55
C HIS A 62 -11.84 -11.04 0.79
N LEU A 63 -11.91 -11.10 -0.54
CA LEU A 63 -11.54 -9.98 -1.41
C LEU A 63 -12.29 -8.66 -1.08
N PRO A 64 -13.59 -8.66 -0.76
CA PRO A 64 -14.29 -7.44 -0.36
C PRO A 64 -13.66 -6.72 0.84
N ASP A 65 -13.13 -7.45 1.82
CA ASP A 65 -12.48 -6.84 3.00
C ASP A 65 -11.19 -6.10 2.61
N LEU A 66 -10.43 -6.67 1.66
CA LEU A 66 -9.23 -6.03 1.12
C LEU A 66 -9.57 -4.76 0.34
N LEU A 67 -10.65 -4.79 -0.44
CA LEU A 67 -11.14 -3.62 -1.18
C LEU A 67 -11.63 -2.53 -0.23
N ALA A 68 -12.37 -2.89 0.82
CA ALA A 68 -12.80 -1.94 1.85
C ALA A 68 -11.61 -1.28 2.57
N ALA A 69 -10.55 -2.04 2.87
CA ALA A 69 -9.33 -1.49 3.45
C ALA A 69 -8.61 -0.52 2.49
N LEU A 70 -8.61 -0.84 1.18
CA LEU A 70 -8.07 0.05 0.16
C LEU A 70 -8.89 1.34 0.05
N ASP A 71 -10.22 1.25 0.05
CA ASP A 71 -11.11 2.41 -0.01
C ASP A 71 -10.93 3.31 1.20
N ALA A 72 -10.81 2.75 2.41
CA ALA A 72 -10.53 3.50 3.63
C ALA A 72 -9.19 4.26 3.53
N PHE A 73 -8.13 3.58 3.08
CA PHE A 73 -6.84 4.23 2.84
C PHE A 73 -6.94 5.38 1.82
N LEU A 74 -7.66 5.16 0.72
CA LEU A 74 -7.85 6.17 -0.33
C LEU A 74 -8.65 7.40 0.14
N GLN A 75 -9.52 7.24 1.13
CA GLN A 75 -10.28 8.35 1.72
C GLN A 75 -9.42 9.21 2.66
N GLU A 76 -8.38 8.65 3.27
CA GLU A 76 -7.50 9.36 4.20
C GLU A 76 -6.34 10.08 3.50
N VAL A 77 -5.87 9.56 2.36
CA VAL A 77 -4.76 10.18 1.63
C VAL A 77 -5.15 11.49 0.97
N THR A 78 -4.28 12.49 1.09
CA THR A 78 -4.45 13.78 0.41
C THR A 78 -3.71 13.77 -0.93
N ALA A 79 -4.44 13.99 -2.02
CA ALA A 79 -3.85 14.18 -3.34
C ALA A 79 -3.33 15.61 -3.51
N LEU A 80 -2.09 15.75 -3.98
CA LEU A 80 -1.52 17.05 -4.32
C LEU A 80 -1.74 17.35 -5.83
N PRO A 81 -2.39 18.48 -6.18
CA PRO A 81 -2.59 18.83 -7.58
C PRO A 81 -1.25 19.04 -8.31
N PRO A 82 -1.08 18.48 -9.52
CA PRO A 82 0.15 18.68 -10.28
C PRO A 82 0.33 20.15 -10.70
N GLY A 83 1.54 20.68 -10.54
CA GLY A 83 1.96 21.98 -11.09
C GLY A 83 1.40 23.23 -10.41
N ARG A 84 0.51 23.11 -9.42
CA ARG A 84 -0.06 24.25 -8.67
C ARG A 84 0.24 24.21 -7.17
N TRP A 85 1.01 23.24 -6.72
CA TRP A 85 1.44 23.16 -5.33
C TRP A 85 2.66 24.05 -5.09
N ASP A 86 2.49 25.09 -4.28
CA ASP A 86 3.60 25.93 -3.82
C ASP A 86 4.49 25.13 -2.84
N ARG A 87 5.80 25.08 -3.11
CA ARG A 87 6.78 24.37 -2.27
C ARG A 87 6.85 24.93 -0.84
N THR A 88 6.44 26.18 -0.65
CA THR A 88 6.41 26.84 0.66
C THR A 88 5.07 26.68 1.37
N ALA A 89 4.01 26.23 0.65
CA ALA A 89 2.71 25.99 1.25
C ALA A 89 2.76 24.74 2.15
N ARG A 90 2.42 24.93 3.43
CA ARG A 90 2.26 23.84 4.40
C ARG A 90 0.89 23.20 4.25
N ILE A 91 0.85 21.87 4.25
CA ILE A 91 -0.40 21.12 4.41
C ILE A 91 -0.86 21.32 5.86
N PRO A 92 -2.06 21.88 6.11
CA PRO A 92 -2.57 22.02 7.47
C PRO A 92 -2.80 20.63 8.08
N PRO A 93 -2.66 20.48 9.41
CA PRO A 93 -2.92 19.20 10.05
C PRO A 93 -4.36 18.74 9.77
N PRO A 94 -4.59 17.42 9.67
CA PRO A 94 -5.93 16.89 9.42
C PRO A 94 -6.89 17.35 10.52
N LYS A 95 -8.12 17.69 10.12
CA LYS A 95 -9.16 18.20 11.05
C LYS A 95 -9.67 17.14 12.02
N TYR A 96 -9.49 15.88 11.67
CA TYR A 96 -9.91 14.73 12.45
C TYR A 96 -8.71 13.80 12.62
N LEU A 97 -8.57 13.23 13.80
CA LEU A 97 -7.61 12.16 14.02
C LEU A 97 -8.11 10.91 13.30
N PRO A 98 -7.22 10.13 12.64
CA PRO A 98 -7.60 8.83 12.09
C PRO A 98 -8.13 7.93 13.22
N SER A 99 -9.18 7.18 12.92
CA SER A 99 -9.98 6.38 13.87
C SER A 99 -9.37 5.02 14.16
#